data_AF-A0A920NRS0-F1
#
_entry.id   AF-A0A920NRS0-F1
#
_cell.length_a   1.000
_cell.length_b   1.000
_cell.length_c   1.000
_cell.angle_alpha   90.00
_cell.angle_beta   90.00
_cell.angle_gamma   90.00
#
_symmetry.space_group_name_H-M   'P 1'
#
loop_
_entity.id
_entity.type
_entity.pdbx_description
1 polymer ?
#
loop_
_entity_poly.entity_id
_entity_poly.type
_entity_poly.pdbx_seq_one_letter_code
_entity_poly.pdbx_strand_id
1 'polypeptide(L)'
;MIYGKVVRKWTGPWKEGYYISGKKEGSWLYWHWNGENLEVETYRNGIIHGPLKKWYANGQEKIEGSYKDITEDGGSRKYGKWIYYLNDSGTSKICQILRQ
;
A
#
# COMPACT_ATOMS: atom_id res chain seq x y z
N MET A 1 -27.93 5.06 -18.75
CA MET A 1 -26.84 4.17 -19.21
C MET A 1 -25.80 4.13 -18.10
N ILE A 2 -25.75 3.07 -17.30
CA ILE A 2 -24.77 2.97 -16.22
C ILE A 2 -23.46 2.48 -16.82
N TYR A 3 -22.50 3.37 -17.06
CA TYR A 3 -21.15 2.97 -17.38
C TYR A 3 -20.55 2.32 -16.13
N GLY A 4 -20.78 1.02 -15.97
CA GLY A 4 -20.12 0.21 -14.96
C GLY A 4 -18.62 0.28 -15.24
N LYS A 5 -17.85 0.85 -14.30
CA LYS A 5 -16.39 0.85 -14.36
C LYS A 5 -15.92 -0.58 -14.65
N VAL A 6 -15.15 -0.77 -15.73
CA VAL A 6 -14.58 -2.09 -16.05
C VAL A 6 -13.53 -2.40 -14.99
N VAL A 7 -13.90 -3.28 -14.05
CA VAL A 7 -12.99 -3.80 -13.02
C VAL A 7 -12.36 -5.08 -13.54
N ARG A 8 -11.04 -5.12 -13.62
CA ARG A 8 -10.27 -6.33 -13.93
C ARG A 8 -9.53 -6.74 -12.67
N LYS A 9 -9.88 -7.89 -12.09
CA LYS A 9 -9.06 -8.50 -11.04
C LYS A 9 -7.80 -9.06 -11.69
N TRP A 10 -6.65 -8.72 -11.15
CA TRP A 10 -5.38 -9.31 -11.50
C TRP A 10 -4.91 -10.15 -10.32
N THR A 11 -4.58 -11.41 -10.58
CA THR A 11 -3.99 -12.32 -9.60
C THR A 11 -2.78 -12.96 -10.25
N GLY A 12 -1.60 -12.63 -9.74
CA GLY A 12 -0.33 -13.23 -10.14
C GLY A 12 0.38 -13.83 -8.92
N PRO A 13 1.44 -14.62 -9.14
CA PRO A 13 2.16 -15.32 -8.06
C PRO A 13 2.79 -14.37 -7.02
N TRP A 14 3.11 -13.14 -7.42
CA TRP A 14 3.82 -12.17 -6.58
C TRP A 14 2.97 -10.94 -6.24
N LYS A 15 1.79 -10.80 -6.85
CA LYS A 15 0.89 -9.67 -6.60
C LYS A 15 -0.54 -9.94 -7.04
N GLU A 16 -1.50 -9.41 -6.29
CA GLU A 16 -2.89 -9.31 -6.71
C GLU A 16 -3.48 -7.94 -6.42
N GLY A 17 -4.53 -7.61 -7.15
CA GLY A 17 -5.27 -6.36 -6.97
C GLY A 17 -6.27 -6.15 -8.09
N TYR A 18 -6.80 -4.93 -8.15
CA TYR A 18 -7.79 -4.57 -9.17
C TYR A 18 -7.23 -3.48 -10.08
N TYR A 19 -7.61 -3.57 -11.35
CA TYR A 19 -7.45 -2.51 -12.32
C TYR A 19 -8.81 -1.96 -12.70
N ILE A 20 -8.96 -0.64 -12.66
CA ILE A 20 -10.09 0.07 -13.23
C ILE A 20 -9.58 0.94 -14.38
N SER A 21 -10.14 0.73 -15.58
CA SER A 21 -9.76 1.48 -16.79
C SER A 21 -8.24 1.47 -17.06
N GLY A 22 -7.58 0.35 -16.78
CA GLY A 22 -6.13 0.17 -16.95
C GLY A 22 -5.25 0.73 -15.83
N LYS A 23 -5.84 1.35 -14.80
CA LYS A 23 -5.12 1.92 -13.64
C LYS A 23 -5.34 1.07 -12.39
N LYS A 24 -4.34 0.96 -11.52
CA LYS A 24 -4.47 0.24 -10.24
C LYS A 24 -5.53 0.91 -9.37
N GLU A 25 -6.43 0.12 -8.81
CA GLU A 25 -7.48 0.57 -7.88
C GLU A 25 -7.58 -0.40 -6.71
N GLY A 26 -7.91 0.14 -5.53
CA GLY A 26 -8.20 -0.63 -4.33
C GLY A 26 -6.94 -1.17 -3.66
N SER A 27 -7.12 -2.18 -2.83
CA SER A 27 -6.01 -2.83 -2.14
C SER A 27 -5.26 -3.77 -3.08
N TRP A 28 -3.95 -3.62 -3.06
CA TRP A 28 -2.97 -4.41 -3.77
C TRP A 28 -2.15 -5.16 -2.75
N LEU A 29 -2.12 -6.48 -2.90
CA LEU A 29 -1.34 -7.39 -2.10
C LEU A 29 -0.13 -7.82 -2.92
N TYR A 30 1.02 -7.88 -2.28
CA TYR A 30 2.26 -8.36 -2.86
C TYR A 30 2.83 -9.44 -1.95
N TRP A 31 3.42 -10.46 -2.57
CA TRP A 31 4.02 -11.59 -1.87
C TRP A 31 5.51 -11.65 -2.14
N HIS A 32 6.23 -12.13 -1.14
CA HIS A 32 7.63 -12.52 -1.24
C HIS A 32 7.77 -13.76 -2.15
N TRP A 33 9.00 -14.05 -2.56
CA TRP A 33 9.32 -15.25 -3.35
C TRP A 33 8.95 -16.56 -2.63
N ASN A 34 8.85 -16.53 -1.30
CA ASN A 34 8.45 -17.65 -0.44
C ASN A 34 6.92 -17.77 -0.27
N GLY A 35 6.12 -16.90 -0.89
CA GLY A 35 4.66 -16.89 -0.78
C GLY A 35 4.10 -16.15 0.44
N GLU A 36 4.96 -15.62 1.33
CA GLU A 36 4.50 -14.81 2.46
C GLU A 36 4.17 -13.38 2.06
N ASN A 37 3.27 -12.73 2.80
CA ASN A 37 2.87 -11.35 2.53
C ASN A 37 4.07 -10.41 2.65
N LEU A 38 4.40 -9.71 1.56
CA LEU A 38 5.47 -8.71 1.50
C LEU A 38 4.92 -7.34 1.86
N GLU A 39 3.84 -6.92 1.18
CA GLU A 39 3.27 -5.59 1.37
C GLU A 39 1.82 -5.52 0.89
N VAL A 40 1.06 -4.66 1.56
CA VAL A 40 -0.30 -4.26 1.20
C VAL A 40 -0.29 -2.76 0.98
N GLU A 41 -0.71 -2.35 -0.21
CA GLU A 41 -0.77 -0.97 -0.62
C GLU A 41 -2.17 -0.68 -1.17
N THR A 42 -2.74 0.47 -0.87
CA THR A 42 -4.03 0.87 -1.45
C THR A 42 -3.78 1.89 -2.55
N TYR A 43 -4.46 1.74 -3.69
CA TYR A 43 -4.33 2.60 -4.86
C TYR A 43 -5.68 3.21 -5.24
N ARG A 44 -5.65 4.42 -5.80
CA ARG A 44 -6.80 5.12 -6.36
C ARG A 44 -6.37 5.78 -7.67
N ASN A 45 -7.03 5.43 -8.77
CA ASN A 45 -6.71 5.92 -10.11
C ASN A 45 -5.21 5.76 -10.47
N GLY A 46 -4.57 4.68 -10.02
CA GLY A 46 -3.15 4.42 -10.24
C GLY A 46 -2.18 5.12 -9.29
N ILE A 47 -2.68 5.94 -8.36
CA ILE A 47 -1.92 6.70 -7.38
C ILE A 47 -2.04 6.00 -6.01
N ILE A 48 -0.97 5.93 -5.22
CA ILE A 48 -1.03 5.23 -3.92
C ILE A 48 -1.81 6.09 -2.90
N HIS A 49 -2.88 5.53 -2.35
CA HIS A 49 -3.83 6.22 -1.51
C HIS A 49 -4.31 5.32 -0.38
N GLY A 50 -4.27 5.81 0.86
CA GLY A 50 -4.76 5.09 2.03
C GLY A 50 -3.67 4.26 2.72
N PRO A 51 -4.06 3.21 3.46
CA PRO A 51 -3.13 2.49 4.30
C PRO A 51 -2.08 1.71 3.49
N LEU A 52 -0.87 1.69 4.03
CA LEU A 52 0.25 0.87 3.58
C LEU A 52 0.76 0.05 4.76
N LYS A 53 0.92 -1.25 4.54
CA LYS A 53 1.59 -2.17 5.47
C LYS A 53 2.66 -2.95 4.73
N LYS A 54 3.83 -3.08 5.31
CA LYS A 54 4.91 -3.95 4.82
C LYS A 54 5.33 -4.87 5.94
N TRP A 55 5.68 -6.09 5.58
CA TRP A 55 6.22 -7.08 6.50
C TRP A 55 7.66 -7.43 6.12
N TYR A 56 8.36 -7.99 7.08
CA TYR A 56 9.62 -8.66 6.86
C TYR A 56 9.37 -10.09 6.37
N ALA A 57 10.39 -10.72 5.79
CA ALA A 57 10.32 -12.12 5.34
C ALA A 57 10.18 -13.15 6.48
N ASN A 58 10.03 -12.70 7.72
CA ASN A 58 9.70 -13.51 8.89
C ASN A 58 8.24 -13.29 9.36
N GLY A 59 7.44 -12.55 8.58
CA GLY A 59 6.06 -12.19 8.89
C GLY A 59 5.88 -11.04 9.90
N GLN A 60 6.96 -10.50 10.48
CA GLN A 60 6.85 -9.36 11.40
C GLN A 60 6.53 -8.08 10.63
N GLU A 61 5.66 -7.23 11.19
CA GLU A 61 5.40 -5.91 10.61
C GLU A 61 6.72 -5.14 10.50
N LYS A 62 6.95 -4.55 9.34
CA LYS A 62 8.13 -3.74 9.00
C LYS A 62 7.79 -2.28 9.00
N ILE A 63 6.70 -1.92 8.33
CA ILE A 63 6.22 -0.55 8.21
C ILE A 63 4.70 -0.55 8.22
N GLU A 64 4.10 0.36 8.97
CA GLU A 64 2.69 0.71 8.85
C GLU A 64 2.56 2.22 8.68
N GLY A 65 1.71 2.65 7.75
CA GLY A 65 1.46 4.06 7.51
C GLY A 65 0.28 4.27 6.59
N SER A 66 0.07 5.52 6.18
CA SER A 66 -0.93 5.85 5.17
C SER A 66 -0.40 6.89 4.20
N TYR A 67 -0.82 6.80 2.96
CA TYR A 67 -0.64 7.83 1.94
C TYR A 67 -1.95 8.58 1.74
N LYS A 68 -1.86 9.83 1.33
CA LYS A 68 -2.99 10.63 0.85
C LYS A 68 -2.63 11.21 -0.50
N ASP A 69 -3.61 11.24 -1.38
CA ASP A 69 -3.51 11.87 -2.70
C ASP A 69 -3.41 13.37 -2.47
N ILE A 70 -2.20 13.92 -2.62
CA ILE A 70 -1.94 15.35 -2.63
C ILE A 70 -0.94 15.57 -3.76
N THR A 71 -1.45 15.85 -4.95
CA THR A 71 -1.07 16.98 -5.80
C THR A 71 -2.05 17.12 -6.96
N GLU A 72 -2.21 18.34 -7.46
CA GLU A 72 -2.83 18.62 -8.77
C GLU A 72 -2.03 17.94 -9.92
N ASP A 73 -0.77 17.56 -9.65
CA ASP A 73 0.14 16.84 -10.55
C ASP A 73 0.07 15.30 -10.48
N GLY A 74 -0.79 14.71 -9.62
CA GLY A 74 -1.00 13.26 -9.56
C GLY A 74 0.00 12.45 -8.70
N GLY A 75 0.46 13.00 -7.59
CA GLY A 75 1.38 12.39 -6.64
C GLY A 75 0.77 12.01 -5.29
N SER A 76 1.45 11.13 -4.56
CA SER A 76 1.07 10.67 -3.22
C SER A 76 2.05 11.16 -2.17
N ARG A 77 1.52 11.55 -1.00
CA ARG A 77 2.34 11.93 0.15
C ARG A 77 2.03 11.06 1.36
N LYS A 78 3.06 10.72 2.13
CA LYS A 78 2.91 10.12 3.47
C LYS A 78 2.03 11.02 4.35
N TYR A 79 1.00 10.45 4.94
CA TYR A 79 0.00 11.13 5.77
C TYR A 79 -0.17 10.39 7.10
N GLY A 80 -0.34 11.14 8.19
CA GLY A 80 -0.60 10.59 9.52
C GLY A 80 0.61 9.95 10.20
N LYS A 81 0.34 8.95 11.03
CA LYS A 81 1.34 8.23 11.82
C LYS A 81 2.02 7.18 10.95
N TRP A 82 3.34 7.18 10.93
CA TRP A 82 4.15 6.14 10.30
C TRP A 82 4.91 5.39 11.39
N ILE A 83 4.74 4.09 11.43
CA ILE A 83 5.41 3.20 12.37
C ILE A 83 6.42 2.39 11.56
N TYR A 84 7.68 2.44 11.98
CA TYR A 84 8.76 1.64 11.41
C TYR A 84 9.22 0.66 12.48
N TYR A 85 9.10 -0.62 12.20
CA TYR A 85 9.58 -1.69 13.07
C TYR A 85 10.99 -2.06 12.62
N LEU A 86 11.95 -2.12 13.54
CA LEU A 86 13.33 -2.49 13.24
C LEU A 86 13.57 -3.95 13.63
N ASN A 87 14.13 -4.73 12.70
CA ASN A 87 14.45 -6.16 12.88
C ASN A 87 15.41 -6.47 14.04
N ASP A 88 16.22 -5.51 14.48
CA ASP A 88 17.39 -5.80 15.31
C ASP A 88 17.17 -5.71 16.84
N SER A 89 15.97 -5.44 17.35
CA SER A 89 15.80 -5.31 18.81
C SER A 89 14.37 -5.24 19.36
N GLY A 90 13.33 -5.45 18.54
CA GLY A 90 11.96 -5.19 18.98
C GLY A 90 11.66 -3.71 19.25
N THR A 91 12.53 -2.80 18.78
CA THR A 91 12.33 -1.36 18.92
C THR A 91 11.56 -0.83 17.71
N SER A 92 10.28 -0.52 17.91
CA SER A 92 9.47 0.17 16.91
C SER A 92 9.74 1.68 16.98
N LYS A 93 10.26 2.27 15.91
CA LYS A 93 10.39 3.72 15.78
C LYS A 93 9.09 4.31 15.25
N ILE A 94 8.37 5.01 16.11
CA ILE A 94 7.19 5.77 15.71
C ILE A 94 7.66 7.12 15.16
N CYS A 95 7.35 7.38 13.90
CA CYS A 95 7.50 8.68 13.28
C CYS A 95 6.11 9.27 13.04
N GLN A 96 5.69 10.19 13.91
CA GLN A 96 4.49 10.96 13.65
C GLN A 96 4.82 12.03 12.61
N ILE A 97 4.30 11.88 11.39
CA ILE A 97 4.37 12.96 10.40
C ILE A 97 3.24 13.92 10.78
N LEU A 98 3.55 14.83 11.71
CA LEU A 98 2.69 15.97 12.02
C LEU A 98 2.69 16.88 10.78
N ARG A 99 1.60 16.89 10.03
CA ARG A 99 1.32 17.94 9.06
C ARG A 99 -0.12 18.41 9.26
N GLN A 100 -0.22 19.70 9.60
CA GLN A 100 -1.42 20.54 9.64
C GLN A 100 -2.04 20.63 8.24
#